data_AF-A0A2M7GQ08-F1
#
_entry.id   AF-A0A2M7GQ08-F1
#
_cell.length_a   1.000
_cell.length_b   1.000
_cell.length_c   1.000
_cell.angle_alpha   90.00
_cell.angle_beta   90.00
_cell.angle_gamma   90.00
#
_symmetry.space_group_name_H-M   'P 1'
#
loop_
_entity.id
_entity.type
_entity.pdbx_description
1 polymer ?
#
loop_
_entity_poly.entity_id
_entity_poly.type
_entity_poly.pdbx_seq_one_letter_code
_entity_poly.pdbx_strand_id
1 'polypeptide(L)' 'MSAVSDQQSVVPPSDVGARAATEIAVRDWLETQARITSYWRDLLVDRNGDLGLIEALDAHESFLRIAAIRQDPL' A
#
# COMPACT_ATOMS: atom_id res chain seq x y z
N MET A 1 20.61 -44.99 -19.17
CA MET A 1 21.50 -43.82 -18.95
C MET A 1 20.63 -42.68 -18.49
N SER A 2 21.09 -42.00 -17.44
CA SER A 2 20.30 -41.29 -16.44
C SER A 2 19.55 -40.06 -16.94
N ALA A 3 18.32 -39.91 -16.44
CA ALA A 3 17.63 -38.64 -16.35
C ALA A 3 18.31 -37.79 -15.26
N VAL A 4 18.91 -36.67 -15.65
CA VAL A 4 19.29 -35.60 -14.71
C VAL A 4 18.17 -34.59 -14.79
N SER A 5 17.13 -34.79 -13.97
CA SER A 5 16.23 -33.71 -13.63
C SER A 5 16.99 -32.79 -12.70
N ASP A 6 17.34 -31.61 -13.19
CA ASP A 6 17.78 -30.48 -12.36
C ASP A 6 16.72 -30.25 -11.28
N GLN A 7 17.01 -30.72 -10.07
CA GLN A 7 16.27 -30.33 -8.88
C GLN A 7 16.54 -28.84 -8.68
N GLN A 8 15.64 -28.04 -9.21
CA GLN A 8 15.56 -26.62 -8.93
C GLN A 8 15.34 -26.48 -7.41
N SER A 9 16.44 -26.18 -6.72
CA SER A 9 16.46 -25.90 -5.29
C SER A 9 15.60 -24.66 -5.06
N VAL A 10 14.32 -24.88 -4.76
CA VAL A 10 13.42 -23.85 -4.24
C VAL A 10 13.90 -23.58 -2.83
N VAL A 11 14.88 -22.69 -2.70
CA VAL A 11 15.21 -22.09 -1.41
C VAL A 11 13.93 -21.36 -0.99
N PRO A 12 13.26 -21.74 0.10
CA PRO A 12 12.10 -21.00 0.57
C PRO A 12 12.54 -19.55 0.80
N PRO A 13 11.72 -18.54 0.45
CA PRO A 13 12.04 -17.17 0.81
C PRO A 13 12.29 -17.17 2.30
N SER A 14 13.46 -16.68 2.72
CA SER A 14 13.72 -16.48 4.14
C SER A 14 12.57 -15.65 4.71
N ASP A 15 12.07 -15.96 5.90
CA ASP A 15 10.93 -15.26 6.50
C ASP A 15 11.12 -13.73 6.51
N VAL A 16 12.38 -13.28 6.56
CA VAL A 16 12.80 -11.88 6.43
C VAL A 16 12.46 -11.29 5.04
N GLY A 17 12.72 -12.03 3.96
CA GLY A 17 12.40 -11.60 2.59
C GLY A 17 10.90 -11.55 2.33
N ALA A 18 10.14 -12.54 2.83
CA ALA A 18 8.68 -12.54 2.72
C ALA A 18 8.04 -11.39 3.51
N ARG A 19 8.55 -11.11 4.71
CA ARG A 19 8.11 -9.96 5.52
C ARG A 19 8.39 -8.64 4.81
N ALA A 20 9.60 -8.42 4.31
CA ALA A 20 9.95 -7.18 3.62
C ALA A 20 9.08 -6.96 2.36
N ALA A 21 8.83 -8.00 1.57
CA ALA A 21 7.94 -7.94 0.41
C ALA A 21 6.50 -7.58 0.82
N THR A 22 6.01 -8.13 1.93
CA THR A 22 4.68 -7.81 2.47
C THR A 22 4.60 -6.35 2.93
N GLU A 23 5.61 -5.85 3.64
CA GLU A 23 5.67 -4.45 4.09
C GLU A 23 5.69 -3.47 2.90
N ILE A 24 6.40 -3.79 1.82
CA ILE A 24 6.38 -3.00 0.57
C ILE A 24 4.98 -3.01 -0.05
N ALA A 25 4.37 -4.20 -0.21
CA ALA A 25 3.04 -4.31 -0.80
C ALA A 25 1.97 -3.55 0.00
N VAL A 26 2.07 -3.54 1.33
CA VAL A 26 1.17 -2.76 2.20
C VAL A 26 1.37 -1.25 2.00
N ARG A 27 2.61 -0.77 1.85
CA ARG A 27 2.88 0.66 1.58
C ARG A 27 2.33 1.09 0.22
N ASP A 28 2.52 0.29 -0.82
CA ASP A 28 1.99 0.56 -2.15
C ASP A 28 0.46 0.59 -2.15
N TRP A 29 -0.15 -0.32 -1.39
CA TRP A 29 -1.59 -0.33 -1.18
C TRP A 29 -2.08 0.94 -0.46
N LEU A 30 -1.41 1.37 0.62
CA LEU A 30 -1.74 2.60 1.35
C LEU A 30 -1.63 3.85 0.45
N GLU A 31 -0.58 3.94 -0.36
CA GLU A 31 -0.44 5.03 -1.34
C GLU A 31 -1.58 5.03 -2.36
N THR A 32 -1.99 3.85 -2.82
CA THR A 32 -3.12 3.70 -3.74
C THR A 32 -4.44 4.10 -3.09
N GLN A 33 -4.67 3.75 -1.83
CA GLN A 33 -5.85 4.22 -1.09
C GLN A 33 -5.86 5.73 -0.92
N ALA A 34 -4.70 6.35 -0.68
CA ALA A 34 -4.59 7.81 -0.58
C ALA A 34 -5.01 8.49 -1.90
N ARG A 35 -4.55 7.97 -3.05
CA ARG A 35 -4.97 8.45 -4.38
C ARG A 35 -6.47 8.32 -4.62
N ILE A 36 -7.06 7.18 -4.25
CA ILE A 36 -8.52 6.96 -4.39
C ILE A 36 -9.31 7.92 -3.49
N THR A 37 -8.82 8.14 -2.26
CA THR A 37 -9.44 9.07 -1.30
C THR A 37 -9.44 10.51 -1.85
N SER A 38 -8.29 10.95 -2.34
CA SER A 38 -8.12 12.27 -2.98
C SER A 38 -9.06 12.45 -4.18
N TYR A 39 -9.20 11.42 -5.04
CA TYR A 39 -10.12 11.45 -6.17
C TYR A 39 -11.57 11.74 -5.76
N TRP A 40 -12.08 11.04 -4.74
CA TRP A 40 -13.45 11.24 -4.27
C TRP A 40 -13.66 12.60 -3.60
N ARG A 41 -12.64 13.06 -2.87
CA ARG A 41 -12.61 14.38 -2.26
C ARG A 41 -12.70 15.47 -3.33
N ASP A 42 -11.88 15.39 -4.38
CA ASP A 42 -11.90 16.35 -5.48
C ASP A 42 -13.24 16.31 -6.23
N LEU A 43 -13.81 15.12 -6.43
CA LEU A 43 -15.14 15.00 -7.04
C LEU A 43 -16.25 15.65 -6.20
N LEU A 44 -16.16 15.60 -4.86
CA LEU A 44 -17.09 16.29 -3.97
C LEU A 44 -16.89 17.81 -4.03
N VAL A 45 -15.64 18.28 -4.04
CA VAL A 45 -15.31 19.71 -4.20
C VAL A 45 -15.88 20.24 -5.52
N ASP A 46 -15.63 19.57 -6.63
CA ASP A 46 -16.10 19.95 -7.98
C ASP A 46 -17.64 20.04 -8.07
N ARG A 47 -18.34 19.24 -7.26
CA ARG A 47 -19.81 19.20 -7.21
C ARG A 47 -20.41 20.05 -6.09
N ASN A 48 -19.59 20.84 -5.40
CA ASN A 48 -19.97 21.66 -4.27
C ASN A 48 -20.74 20.85 -3.21
N GLY A 49 -20.22 19.66 -2.93
CA GLY A 49 -20.80 18.65 -2.03
C GLY A 49 -20.68 18.99 -0.55
N ASP A 50 -20.97 18.00 0.30
CA ASP A 50 -20.97 18.15 1.75
C ASP A 50 -19.56 18.44 2.31
N LEU A 51 -19.43 19.52 3.07
CA LEU A 51 -18.16 19.96 3.64
C LEU A 51 -17.60 18.95 4.66
N GLY A 52 -18.47 18.33 5.46
CA GLY A 52 -18.03 17.34 6.47
C GLY A 52 -17.42 16.10 5.83
N LEU A 53 -17.97 15.62 4.71
CA LEU A 53 -17.38 14.53 3.94
C LEU A 53 -16.05 14.92 3.29
N ILE A 54 -15.92 16.16 2.79
CA ILE A 54 -14.66 16.67 2.23
C ILE A 54 -13.57 16.69 3.31
N GLU A 55 -13.87 17.25 4.49
CA GLU A 55 -12.93 17.30 5.61
C GLU A 55 -12.54 15.90 6.12
N ALA A 56 -13.50 14.97 6.16
CA ALA A 56 -13.23 13.58 6.54
C ALA A 56 -12.28 12.89 5.55
N LEU A 57 -12.45 13.11 4.25
CA LEU A 57 -11.57 12.55 3.23
C LEU A 57 -10.18 13.20 3.26
N ASP A 58 -10.08 14.51 3.50
CA ASP A 58 -8.79 15.20 3.67
C ASP A 58 -8.00 14.63 4.85
N ALA A 59 -8.66 14.45 6.00
CA ALA A 59 -8.04 13.84 7.17
C ALA A 59 -7.59 12.39 6.90
N HIS A 60 -8.41 11.62 6.18
CA HIS A 60 -8.11 10.23 5.86
C HIS A 60 -6.95 10.10 4.86
N GLU A 61 -6.91 10.93 3.81
CA GLU A 61 -5.80 10.97 2.87
C GLU A 61 -4.49 11.25 3.60
N SER A 62 -4.47 12.25 4.49
CA SER A 62 -3.30 12.60 5.29
C SER A 62 -2.81 11.40 6.11
N PHE A 63 -3.72 10.72 6.80
CA PHE A 63 -3.41 9.50 7.55
C PHE A 63 -2.76 8.42 6.66
N LEU A 64 -3.35 8.13 5.49
CA LEU A 64 -2.85 7.09 4.58
C LEU A 64 -1.45 7.43 4.04
N ARG A 65 -1.20 8.70 3.67
CA ARG A 65 0.12 9.14 3.19
C ARG A 65 1.18 9.02 4.28
N ILE A 66 0.85 9.43 5.51
CA ILE A 66 1.77 9.30 6.65
C ILE A 66 2.07 7.82 6.92
N ALA A 67 1.06 6.96 6.90
CA ALA A 67 1.23 5.52 7.12
C ALA A 67 2.08 4.84 6.04
N ALA A 68 2.02 5.31 4.79
CA ALA A 68 2.82 4.77 3.69
C ALA A 68 4.32 5.13 3.81
N ILE A 69 4.64 6.30 4.36
CA ILE A 69 6.02 6.83 4.45
C ILE A 69 6.74 6.35 5.71
N ARG A 70 6.02 6.16 6.81
CA ARG A 70 6.64 5.96 8.12
C ARG A 70 7.45 4.65 8.18
N GLN A 71 8.77 4.78 8.12
CA GLN A 71 9.74 3.79 8.56
C GLN A 71 10.12 4.17 10.00
N ASP A 72 9.39 3.71 11.02
CA ASP A 72 9.93 3.81 12.38
C ASP A 72 10.93 2.64 12.55
N PRO A 73 12.24 2.91 12.73
CA PRO A 73 13.13 1.92 13.29
C PRO A 73 12.82 1.80 14.78
N LEU A 74 12.39 0.62 15.21
CA LEU A 74 12.40 0.24 16.62
C LEU A 74 13.83 -0.02 17.08
#